data_AF-A0A6J6YEN6-F1
#
_entry.id   AF-A0A6J6YEN6-F1
#
_cell.length_a   1.000
_cell.length_b   1.000
_cell.length_c   1.000
_cell.angle_alpha   90.00
_cell.angle_beta   90.00
_cell.angle_gamma   90.00
#
_symmetry.space_group_name_H-M   'P 1'
#
loop_
_entity.id
_entity.type
_entity.pdbx_description
1 polymer ?
#
loop_
_entity_poly.entity_id
_entity_poly.type
_entity_poly.pdbx_seq_one_letter_code
_entity_poly.pdbx_strand_id
1 'polypeptide(L)'
;MLIEDRYGVGDEVEISTAFPNGVRGVVEHIGLVSTRLRDGYSTVHLPHIALIAVRNISQEPVATKISIQLPINVERGEAAQKAAETIRELAGSEHLTEVLLVDEITTATPIAGVDQIELNIRTARPLTAGERETLVRRTEERLSAQDS
;
A
#
# COMPACT_ATOMS: atom_id res chain seq x y z
N MET A 1 -21.39 -12.80 5.44
CA MET A 1 -19.95 -12.56 5.30
C MET A 1 -19.77 -11.13 4.81
N LEU A 2 -20.08 -10.15 5.67
CA LEU A 2 -20.03 -8.71 5.39
C LEU A 2 -19.22 -7.97 6.48
N ILE A 3 -18.61 -8.72 7.40
CA ILE A 3 -18.00 -8.19 8.64
C ILE A 3 -16.47 -8.04 8.50
N GLU A 4 -15.84 -8.69 7.52
CA GLU A 4 -14.37 -8.72 7.39
C GLU A 4 -13.82 -8.02 6.14
N ASP A 5 -14.68 -7.41 5.30
CA ASP A 5 -14.34 -6.69 4.05
C ASP A 5 -13.20 -7.32 3.22
N ARG A 6 -13.19 -8.66 3.12
CA ARG A 6 -12.08 -9.42 2.52
C ARG A 6 -11.98 -9.21 1.01
N TYR A 7 -13.10 -8.93 0.36
CA TYR A 7 -13.23 -8.65 -1.06
C TYR A 7 -14.66 -8.16 -1.39
N GLY A 8 -14.77 -7.37 -2.45
CA GLY A 8 -16.03 -6.84 -2.98
C GLY A 8 -16.38 -7.39 -4.37
N VAL A 9 -17.57 -7.03 -4.85
CA VAL A 9 -17.96 -7.28 -6.26
C VAL A 9 -17.08 -6.43 -7.16
N GLY A 10 -16.50 -7.05 -8.18
CA GLY A 10 -15.55 -6.42 -9.11
C GLY A 10 -14.08 -6.69 -8.78
N ASP A 11 -13.77 -7.17 -7.57
CA ASP A 11 -12.40 -7.52 -7.20
C ASP A 11 -11.94 -8.78 -7.92
N GLU A 12 -10.69 -8.78 -8.37
CA GLU A 12 -9.98 -9.98 -8.77
C GLU A 12 -9.41 -10.66 -7.53
N VAL A 13 -9.79 -11.91 -7.31
CA VAL A 13 -9.40 -12.68 -6.13
C VAL A 13 -8.88 -14.05 -6.54
N GLU A 14 -8.00 -14.59 -5.70
CA GLU A 14 -7.54 -15.96 -5.74
C GLU A 14 -7.95 -16.67 -4.44
N ILE A 15 -8.67 -17.78 -4.57
CA ILE A 15 -9.29 -18.49 -3.46
C ILE A 15 -8.76 -19.91 -3.40
N SER A 16 -8.23 -20.29 -2.24
CA SER A 16 -7.91 -21.68 -1.94
C SER A 16 -9.19 -22.45 -1.63
N THR A 17 -9.44 -23.52 -2.38
CA THR A 17 -10.66 -24.34 -2.30
C THR A 17 -10.30 -25.82 -2.40
N ALA A 18 -11.29 -26.70 -2.59
CA ALA A 18 -11.07 -28.11 -2.89
C ALA A 18 -10.52 -28.37 -4.32
N PHE A 19 -10.49 -27.35 -5.19
CA PHE A 19 -9.82 -27.47 -6.49
C PHE A 19 -8.30 -27.47 -6.30
N PRO A 20 -7.54 -28.34 -6.99
CA PRO A 20 -6.10 -28.52 -6.75
C PRO A 20 -5.26 -27.25 -6.84
N ASN A 21 -5.66 -26.30 -7.68
CA ASN A 21 -4.93 -25.05 -7.93
C ASN A 21 -5.66 -23.81 -7.36
N GLY A 22 -6.69 -24.01 -6.53
CA GLY A 22 -7.59 -22.92 -6.16
C GLY A 22 -8.41 -22.41 -7.34
N VAL A 23 -9.04 -21.25 -7.15
CA VAL A 23 -9.83 -20.55 -8.18
C VAL A 23 -9.41 -19.09 -8.18
N ARG A 24 -8.96 -18.60 -9.34
CA ARG A 24 -8.70 -17.18 -9.58
C ARG A 24 -9.77 -16.60 -10.50
N GLY A 25 -10.29 -15.43 -10.17
CA GLY A 25 -11.29 -14.77 -11.00
C GLY A 25 -11.85 -13.50 -10.41
N VAL A 26 -12.75 -12.86 -11.15
CA VAL A 26 -13.43 -11.62 -10.72
C VAL A 26 -14.71 -11.96 -9.98
N VAL A 27 -14.95 -11.31 -8.84
CA VAL A 27 -16.18 -11.45 -8.06
C VAL A 27 -17.35 -10.82 -8.79
N GLU A 28 -18.29 -11.64 -9.26
CA GLU A 28 -19.49 -11.12 -9.95
C GLU A 28 -20.63 -10.82 -8.97
N HIS A 29 -20.76 -11.63 -7.91
CA HIS A 29 -21.89 -11.51 -6.98
C HIS A 29 -21.57 -12.18 -5.64
N ILE A 30 -21.87 -11.48 -4.54
CA ILE A 30 -21.76 -12.00 -3.17
C ILE A 30 -23.17 -12.27 -2.66
N GLY A 31 -23.57 -13.54 -2.60
CA GLY A 31 -24.83 -13.96 -2.02
C GLY A 31 -24.74 -14.15 -0.50
N LEU A 32 -25.81 -14.64 0.12
CA LEU A 32 -25.82 -14.92 1.56
C LEU A 32 -24.93 -16.12 1.92
N VAL A 33 -24.91 -17.14 1.05
CA VAL A 33 -24.30 -18.46 1.31
C VAL A 33 -23.13 -18.76 0.38
N SER A 34 -23.07 -18.12 -0.78
CA SER A 34 -22.04 -18.37 -1.79
C SER A 34 -21.63 -17.10 -2.50
N THR A 35 -20.39 -17.11 -2.96
CA THR A 35 -19.81 -16.10 -3.85
C THR A 35 -19.72 -16.68 -5.25
N ARG A 36 -20.09 -15.89 -6.27
CA ARG A 36 -19.92 -16.23 -7.68
C ARG A 36 -18.67 -15.53 -8.22
N LEU A 37 -17.80 -16.30 -8.86
CA LEU A 37 -16.60 -15.82 -9.54
C LEU A 37 -16.68 -16.08 -11.05
N ARG A 38 -16.07 -15.19 -11.83
CA ARG A 38 -15.77 -15.35 -13.25
C ARG A 38 -14.28 -15.63 -13.42
N ASP A 39 -13.91 -16.83 -13.85
CA ASP A 39 -12.51 -17.24 -14.04
C ASP A 39 -11.96 -17.01 -15.46
N GLY A 40 -12.73 -16.26 -16.28
CA GLY A 40 -12.44 -16.00 -17.70
C GLY A 40 -12.99 -17.04 -18.68
N TYR A 41 -13.26 -18.27 -18.22
CA TYR A 41 -13.82 -19.35 -19.05
C TYR A 41 -15.24 -19.72 -18.63
N SER A 42 -15.53 -19.65 -17.34
CA SER A 42 -16.69 -20.21 -16.69
C SER A 42 -17.15 -19.37 -15.50
N THR A 43 -18.30 -19.73 -14.95
CA THR A 43 -18.80 -19.19 -13.69
C THR A 43 -18.58 -20.22 -12.60
N VAL A 44 -17.87 -19.84 -11.54
CA VAL A 44 -17.62 -20.70 -10.39
C VAL A 44 -18.47 -20.25 -9.21
N HIS A 45 -19.21 -21.18 -8.62
CA HIS A 45 -20.00 -20.94 -7.42
C HIS A 45 -19.29 -21.53 -6.20
N LEU A 46 -18.81 -20.66 -5.31
CA LEU A 46 -18.08 -21.07 -4.11
C LEU A 46 -18.94 -20.86 -2.87
N PRO A 47 -19.29 -21.91 -2.12
CA PRO A 47 -19.97 -21.74 -0.85
C PRO A 47 -18.99 -21.13 0.16
N HIS A 48 -19.51 -20.23 0.99
CA HIS A 48 -18.72 -19.48 1.98
C HIS A 48 -17.92 -20.37 2.94
N ILE A 49 -18.46 -21.56 3.27
CA ILE A 49 -17.79 -22.54 4.14
C ILE A 49 -16.55 -23.18 3.50
N ALA A 50 -16.42 -23.14 2.16
CA ALA A 50 -15.29 -23.70 1.43
C ALA A 50 -14.18 -22.67 1.14
N LEU A 51 -14.35 -21.42 1.58
CA LEU A 51 -13.34 -20.38 1.42
C LEU A 51 -12.32 -20.49 2.56
N ILE A 52 -11.25 -21.26 2.34
CA ILE A 52 -10.22 -21.52 3.36
C ILE A 52 -9.31 -20.30 3.51
N ALA A 53 -8.85 -19.75 2.38
CA ALA A 53 -8.06 -18.53 2.30
C ALA A 53 -8.46 -17.76 1.05
N VAL A 54 -8.49 -16.43 1.17
CA VAL A 54 -8.79 -15.53 0.06
C VAL A 54 -7.67 -14.51 -0.05
N ARG A 55 -7.06 -14.44 -1.23
CA ARG A 55 -6.12 -13.41 -1.62
C ARG A 55 -6.85 -12.44 -2.54
N ASN A 56 -6.97 -11.18 -2.14
CA ASN A 56 -7.53 -10.14 -2.98
C ASN A 56 -6.42 -9.46 -3.79
N ILE A 57 -6.39 -9.74 -5.10
CA ILE A 57 -5.39 -9.20 -6.03
C ILE A 57 -5.67 -7.73 -6.30
N SER A 58 -6.94 -7.32 -6.31
CA SER A 58 -7.33 -5.91 -6.48
C SER A 58 -6.92 -5.01 -5.32
N GLN A 59 -6.49 -5.60 -4.19
CA GLN A 59 -5.94 -4.89 -3.04
C GLN A 59 -4.40 -4.97 -2.95
N GLU A 60 -3.71 -5.27 -4.06
CA GLU A 60 -2.25 -5.27 -4.08
C GLU A 60 -1.68 -3.89 -3.68
N PRO A 61 -0.65 -3.85 -2.81
CA PRO A 61 -0.07 -2.60 -2.39
C PRO A 61 0.55 -1.85 -3.57
N VAL A 62 0.15 -0.59 -3.75
CA VAL A 62 0.66 0.28 -4.81
C VAL A 62 2.00 0.86 -4.37
N ALA A 63 3.05 0.53 -5.12
CA ALA A 63 4.36 1.14 -4.95
C ALA A 63 4.34 2.61 -5.41
N THR A 64 4.73 3.51 -4.52
CA THR A 64 4.82 4.94 -4.76
C THR A 64 6.22 5.44 -4.40
N LYS A 65 6.84 6.18 -5.32
CA LYS A 65 8.07 6.93 -5.06
C LYS A 65 7.76 8.29 -4.46
N ILE A 66 8.40 8.59 -3.33
CA ILE A 66 8.36 9.91 -2.69
C ILE A 66 9.77 10.49 -2.67
N SER A 67 9.89 11.76 -3.05
CA SER A 67 11.12 12.55 -3.02
C SER A 67 11.08 13.51 -1.84
N ILE A 68 12.12 13.53 -1.02
CA ILE A 68 12.23 14.38 0.17
C ILE A 68 13.53 15.18 0.11
N GLN A 69 13.43 16.48 0.33
CA GLN A 69 14.59 17.36 0.40
C GLN A 69 15.23 17.28 1.79
N LEU A 70 16.56 17.25 1.82
CA LEU A 70 17.33 17.22 3.05
C LEU A 70 17.82 18.61 3.46
N PRO A 71 17.91 18.89 4.78
CA PRO A 71 18.63 20.05 5.27
C PRO A 71 20.12 19.99 4.90
N ILE A 72 20.74 21.17 4.81
CA ILE A 72 22.16 21.30 4.45
C ILE A 72 23.03 20.69 5.56
N ASN A 73 24.03 19.88 5.20
CA ASN A 73 25.00 19.20 6.08
C ASN A 73 24.49 17.96 6.85
N VAL A 74 23.38 17.34 6.46
CA VAL A 74 22.92 16.09 7.08
C VAL A 74 23.53 14.87 6.38
N GLU A 75 24.00 13.89 7.17
CA GLU A 75 24.46 12.62 6.62
C GLU A 75 23.29 11.84 5.99
N ARG A 76 23.41 11.50 4.71
CA ARG A 76 22.33 10.92 3.90
C ARG A 76 21.76 9.62 4.46
N GLY A 77 22.61 8.75 5.01
CA GLY A 77 22.17 7.48 5.58
C GLY A 77 21.27 7.67 6.80
N GLU A 78 21.69 8.54 7.71
CA GLU A 78 20.93 8.91 8.90
C GLU A 78 19.63 9.64 8.53
N ALA A 79 19.70 10.59 7.58
CA ALA A 79 18.53 11.33 7.12
C ALA A 79 17.48 10.41 6.46
N ALA A 80 17.91 9.44 5.65
CA ALA A 80 17.03 8.51 4.99
C ALA A 80 16.33 7.57 6.00
N GLN A 81 17.05 7.12 7.03
CA GLN A 81 16.46 6.35 8.11
C GLN A 81 15.43 7.16 8.90
N LYS A 82 15.78 8.40 9.30
CA LYS A 82 14.88 9.32 10.01
C LYS A 82 13.63 9.66 9.20
N ALA A 83 13.78 9.89 7.89
CA ALA A 83 12.66 10.15 6.99
C ALA A 83 11.71 8.95 6.90
N ALA A 84 12.26 7.72 6.82
CA ALA A 84 11.45 6.51 6.81
C ALA A 84 10.74 6.26 8.15
N GLU A 85 11.39 6.53 9.28
CA GLU A 85 10.76 6.49 10.62
C GLU A 85 9.62 7.50 10.72
N THR A 86 9.86 8.73 10.27
CA THR A 86 8.86 9.80 10.24
C THR A 86 7.66 9.43 9.36
N ILE A 87 7.88 8.88 8.17
CA ILE A 87 6.78 8.40 7.31
C ILE A 87 6.00 7.28 7.99
N ARG A 88 6.67 6.33 8.66
CA ARG A 88 6.00 5.25 9.40
C ARG A 88 5.14 5.79 10.54
N GLU A 89 5.60 6.82 11.26
CA GLU A 89 4.80 7.48 12.29
C GLU A 89 3.61 8.23 11.69
N LEU A 90 3.83 8.95 10.59
CA LEU A 90 2.79 9.71 9.90
C LEU A 90 1.73 8.80 9.27
N ALA A 91 2.11 7.61 8.82
CA ALA A 91 1.21 6.58 8.32
C ALA A 91 0.17 6.10 9.35
N GLY A 92 0.44 6.25 10.65
CA GLY A 92 -0.50 5.92 11.72
C GLY A 92 -1.31 7.12 12.22
N SER A 93 -1.13 8.31 11.62
CA SER A 93 -1.73 9.56 12.12
C SER A 93 -3.08 9.88 11.46
N GLU A 94 -3.96 10.56 12.21
CA GLU A 94 -5.26 11.01 11.73
C GLU A 94 -5.11 11.80 10.41
N HIS A 95 -5.85 11.37 9.38
CA HIS A 95 -5.87 11.91 8.01
C HIS A 95 -4.75 11.48 7.05
N LEU A 96 -3.91 10.50 7.41
CA LEU A 96 -2.95 9.87 6.51
C LEU A 96 -3.24 8.36 6.45
N THR A 97 -3.23 7.81 5.22
CA THR A 97 -3.59 6.44 4.81
C THR A 97 -3.66 5.37 5.91
N GLU A 98 -4.78 4.64 5.98
CA GLU A 98 -5.05 3.57 6.97
C GLU A 98 -3.96 2.47 7.04
N VAL A 99 -3.22 2.21 5.95
CA VAL A 99 -2.07 1.30 5.92
C VAL A 99 -1.02 1.78 4.88
N LEU A 100 0.17 2.15 5.35
CA LEU A 100 1.35 2.45 4.52
C LEU A 100 2.52 1.60 5.02
N LEU A 101 3.03 0.74 4.14
CA LEU A 101 4.18 -0.11 4.36
C LEU A 101 5.40 0.54 3.70
N VAL A 102 6.44 0.84 4.45
CA VAL A 102 7.70 1.35 3.88
C VAL A 102 8.59 0.14 3.59
N ASP A 103 8.75 -0.21 2.31
CA ASP A 103 9.50 -1.41 1.90
C ASP A 103 11.01 -1.15 1.76
N GLU A 104 11.39 -0.24 0.86
CA GLU A 104 12.80 0.01 0.54
C GLU A 104 13.10 1.49 0.47
N ILE A 105 14.11 1.90 1.23
CA ILE A 105 14.67 3.24 1.21
C ILE A 105 15.79 3.22 0.16
N THR A 106 15.64 3.95 -0.94
CA THR A 106 16.67 4.02 -1.99
C THR A 106 17.20 5.45 -2.06
N THR A 107 18.36 5.69 -1.46
CA THR A 107 19.00 7.02 -1.53
C THR A 107 19.30 7.39 -2.98
N ALA A 108 18.57 8.37 -3.52
CA ALA A 108 18.81 8.88 -4.86
C ALA A 108 19.99 9.87 -4.87
N THR A 109 20.68 9.92 -6.00
CA THR A 109 21.84 10.79 -6.25
C THR A 109 21.39 12.26 -6.33
N PRO A 110 22.15 13.22 -5.78
CA PRO A 110 21.75 14.63 -5.75
C PRO A 110 21.48 15.20 -7.15
N ILE A 111 20.40 15.98 -7.26
CA ILE A 111 20.24 16.95 -8.33
C ILE A 111 21.06 18.17 -7.89
N ALA A 112 21.92 18.70 -8.77
CA ALA A 112 22.92 19.71 -8.44
C ALA A 112 22.38 20.84 -7.54
N GLY A 113 22.84 20.87 -6.27
CA GLY A 113 22.57 21.95 -5.31
C GLY A 113 21.53 21.66 -4.23
N VAL A 114 20.80 20.55 -4.28
CA VAL A 114 19.86 20.12 -3.23
C VAL A 114 20.08 18.64 -2.92
N ASP A 115 20.42 18.33 -1.67
CA ASP A 115 20.48 16.95 -1.22
C ASP A 115 19.04 16.41 -1.15
N GLN A 116 18.77 15.33 -1.87
CA GLN A 116 17.44 14.71 -1.95
C GLN A 116 17.57 13.21 -1.67
N ILE A 117 16.57 12.65 -1.01
CA ILE A 117 16.39 11.20 -0.85
C ILE A 117 15.12 10.76 -1.56
N GLU A 118 15.13 9.54 -2.12
CA GLU A 118 13.94 8.90 -2.65
C GLU A 118 13.54 7.73 -1.75
N LEU A 119 12.25 7.59 -1.51
CA LEU A 119 11.67 6.55 -0.66
C LEU A 119 10.65 5.79 -1.48
N ASN A 120 10.81 4.47 -1.58
CA ASN A 120 9.79 3.60 -2.14
C ASN A 120 8.88 3.13 -1.01
N ILE A 121 7.63 3.59 -1.05
CA ILE A 121 6.60 3.18 -0.11
C ILE A 121 5.56 2.34 -0.83
N ARG A 122 4.95 1.38 -0.13
CA ARG A 122 3.78 0.64 -0.59
C ARG A 122 2.56 1.10 0.20
N THR A 123 1.49 1.39 -0.52
CA THR A 123 0.26 1.96 0.03
C THR A 123 -0.91 1.10 -0.39
N ALA A 124 -1.93 0.95 0.46
CA ALA A 124 -3.12 0.15 0.13
C ALA A 124 -3.89 0.67 -1.10
N ARG A 125 -3.73 1.96 -1.42
CA ARG A 125 -4.26 2.60 -2.64
C ARG A 125 -3.28 3.66 -3.14
N PRO A 126 -3.36 4.07 -4.42
CA PRO A 126 -2.56 5.19 -4.91
C PRO A 126 -2.77 6.44 -4.06
N LEU A 127 -1.67 7.10 -3.69
CA LEU A 127 -1.73 8.40 -3.02
C LEU A 127 -2.23 9.46 -3.98
N THR A 128 -3.19 10.27 -3.53
CA THR A 128 -3.57 11.51 -4.22
C THR A 128 -2.42 12.52 -4.18
N ALA A 129 -2.46 13.53 -5.07
CA ALA A 129 -1.44 14.59 -5.09
C ALA A 129 -1.34 15.32 -3.75
N GLY A 130 -2.47 15.64 -3.11
CA GLY A 130 -2.49 16.33 -1.82
C GLY A 130 -1.99 15.47 -0.65
N GLU A 131 -2.28 14.16 -0.64
CA GLU A 131 -1.74 13.24 0.36
C GLU A 131 -0.22 13.09 0.23
N ARG A 132 0.27 12.97 -1.01
CA ARG A 132 1.70 12.93 -1.31
C ARG A 132 2.39 14.22 -0.84
N GLU A 133 1.84 15.38 -1.18
CA GLU A 133 2.39 16.67 -0.76
C GLU A 133 2.39 16.83 0.76
N THR A 134 1.32 16.39 1.42
CA THR A 134 1.22 16.42 2.89
C THR A 134 2.27 15.53 3.55
N LEU A 135 2.50 14.32 3.01
CA LEU A 135 3.55 13.41 3.48
C LEU A 135 4.94 14.02 3.34
N VAL A 136 5.26 14.57 2.16
CA VAL A 136 6.55 15.22 1.89
C VAL A 136 6.75 16.38 2.84
N ARG A 137 5.82 17.34 2.86
CA ARG A 137 5.94 18.56 3.67
C ARG A 137 6.11 18.26 5.15
N ARG A 138 5.29 17.37 5.73
CA ARG A 138 5.39 17.01 7.15
C ARG A 138 6.71 16.31 7.48
N THR A 139 7.23 15.51 6.55
CA THR A 139 8.51 14.83 6.75
C THR A 139 9.67 15.82 6.69
N GLU A 140 9.67 16.73 5.71
CA GLU A 140 10.66 17.81 5.58
C GLU A 140 10.64 18.77 6.79
N GLU A 141 9.46 19.14 7.28
CA GLU A 141 9.29 19.97 8.47
C GLU A 141 9.90 19.32 9.71
N ARG A 142 9.67 18.02 9.93
CA ARG A 142 10.21 17.28 11.09
C ARG A 142 11.71 17.08 11.00
N LEU A 143 12.24 16.75 9.83
CA LEU A 143 13.68 16.65 9.61
C LEU A 143 14.36 17.99 9.91
N SER A 144 13.77 19.10 9.44
CA SER A 144 14.32 20.44 9.66
C SER A 144 14.23 20.89 11.13
N ALA A 145 13.17 20.51 11.84
CA ALA A 145 12.96 20.90 13.24
C ALA A 145 13.84 20.15 14.25
N GLN A 146 14.37 18.99 13.88
CA GLN A 146 15.23 18.18 14.75
C GLN A 146 16.72 18.54 14.67
N ASP A 147 17.13 19.32 13.67
CA ASP A 147 18.51 19.80 13.48
C ASP A 147 18.78 21.20 14.09
N SER A 148 17.79 21.79 14.78
CA SER A 148 17.92 23.06 15.55
C SER A 148 18.06 22.81 17.05
#